data_AF-A0A350MM57-F1
#
_entry.id   AF-A0A350MM57-F1
#
_cell.length_a   1.000
_cell.length_b   1.000
_cell.length_c   1.000
_cell.angle_alpha   90.00
_cell.angle_beta   90.00
_cell.angle_gamma   90.00
#
_symmetry.space_group_name_H-M   'P 1'
#
loop_
_entity.id
_entity.type
_entity.pdbx_description
1 polymer ?
#
loop_
_entity_poly.entity_id
_entity_poly.type
_entity_poly.pdbx_seq_one_letter_code
_entity_poly.pdbx_strand_id
1 'polypeptide(L)'
;MYLVCLIQIASSPWVQISAVKRKEVYMRQVKTNRKEVKTMIEVARVYKVEKDENALKAFVDIKVADAVLIKGVRVMAKKDGGLFAAMPSQLAADGKYYDTVKFLTPEAKNELQEVVLAAYEA
;
A
#
# COMPACT_ATOMS: atom_id res chain seq x y z
N MET A 1 -19.20 25.63 -52.46
CA MET A 1 -17.78 25.86 -52.09
C MET A 1 -17.53 26.03 -50.58
N TYR A 2 -18.46 25.67 -49.68
CA TYR A 2 -18.27 25.78 -48.22
C TYR A 2 -18.39 24.46 -47.44
N LEU A 3 -18.68 23.34 -48.11
CA LEU A 3 -18.98 22.08 -47.42
C LEU A 3 -17.77 21.13 -47.23
N VAL A 4 -16.58 21.49 -47.72
CA VAL A 4 -15.40 20.60 -47.66
C VAL A 4 -14.46 20.94 -46.49
N CYS A 5 -14.69 22.04 -45.75
CA CYS A 5 -13.79 22.50 -44.69
C CYS A 5 -14.07 21.86 -43.31
N LEU A 6 -15.30 21.38 -43.07
CA LEU A 6 -15.69 20.85 -41.76
C LEU A 6 -15.16 19.44 -41.46
N ILE A 7 -14.85 18.64 -42.49
CA ILE A 7 -14.42 17.25 -42.29
C ILE A 7 -12.91 17.17 -41.95
N GLN A 8 -12.11 18.20 -42.26
CA GLN A 8 -10.66 18.21 -42.00
C GLN A 8 -10.28 18.55 -40.54
N ILE A 9 -11.23 19.08 -39.74
CA ILE A 9 -10.94 19.50 -38.35
C ILE A 9 -10.91 18.29 -37.40
N ALA A 10 -11.64 17.22 -37.71
CA ALA A 10 -11.71 16.02 -36.85
C ALA A 10 -10.41 15.18 -36.87
N SER A 11 -9.61 15.28 -37.93
CA SER A 11 -8.29 14.64 -38.09
C SER A 11 -7.13 15.62 -37.85
N SER A 12 -7.39 16.76 -37.22
CA SER A 12 -6.33 17.70 -36.82
C SER A 12 -5.50 17.10 -35.68
N PRO A 13 -4.18 16.87 -35.89
CA PRO A 13 -3.29 16.29 -34.87
C PRO A 13 -3.35 17.05 -33.53
N TRP A 14 -3.60 18.37 -33.59
CA TRP A 14 -3.71 19.27 -32.43
C TRP A 14 -4.85 18.89 -31.45
N VAL A 15 -5.97 18.35 -31.93
CA VAL A 15 -7.08 17.93 -31.06
C VAL A 15 -6.70 16.66 -30.29
N GLN A 16 -6.07 15.69 -30.97
CA GLN A 16 -5.55 14.47 -30.34
C GLN A 16 -4.40 14.79 -29.36
N ILE A 17 -3.51 15.72 -29.72
CA ILE A 17 -2.43 16.19 -28.83
C ILE A 17 -2.99 16.83 -27.56
N SER A 18 -4.10 17.58 -27.65
CA SER A 18 -4.73 18.20 -26.48
C SER A 18 -5.35 17.18 -25.52
N ALA A 19 -5.98 16.12 -26.06
CA ALA A 19 -6.56 15.05 -25.26
C ALA A 19 -5.47 14.13 -24.64
N VAL A 20 -4.42 13.81 -25.40
CA VAL A 20 -3.27 13.02 -24.92
C VAL A 20 -2.51 13.79 -23.83
N LYS A 21 -2.21 15.07 -24.03
CA LYS A 21 -1.58 15.92 -23.00
C LYS A 21 -2.45 16.02 -21.75
N ARG A 22 -3.78 16.15 -21.90
CA ARG A 22 -4.71 16.20 -20.75
C ARG A 22 -4.73 14.88 -19.99
N LYS A 23 -4.64 13.74 -20.68
CA LYS A 23 -4.51 12.41 -20.07
C LYS A 23 -3.16 12.25 -19.36
N GLU A 24 -2.06 12.68 -19.97
CA GLU A 24 -0.72 12.61 -19.34
C GLU A 24 -0.60 13.49 -18.09
N VAL A 25 -1.16 14.71 -18.11
CA VAL A 25 -1.18 15.62 -16.95
C VAL A 25 -1.98 15.01 -15.80
N TYR A 26 -3.17 14.47 -16.11
CA TYR A 26 -3.99 13.77 -15.13
C TYR A 26 -3.28 12.54 -14.56
N MET A 27 -2.69 11.71 -15.42
CA MET A 27 -1.94 10.52 -15.01
C MET A 27 -0.68 10.89 -14.20
N ARG A 28 -0.05 12.05 -14.46
CA ARG A 28 1.03 12.61 -13.62
C ARG A 28 0.52 12.98 -12.23
N GLN A 29 -0.64 13.65 -12.13
CA GLN A 29 -1.24 14.02 -10.84
C GLN A 29 -1.60 12.78 -9.99
N VAL A 30 -2.19 11.76 -10.59
CA VAL A 30 -2.51 10.50 -9.88
C VAL A 30 -1.23 9.79 -9.41
N LYS A 31 -0.15 9.80 -10.21
CA LYS A 31 1.16 9.25 -9.81
C LYS A 31 1.80 10.00 -8.64
N THR A 32 1.68 11.33 -8.60
CA THR A 32 2.21 12.15 -7.51
C THR A 32 1.38 11.98 -6.23
N ASN A 33 0.04 11.96 -6.33
CA ASN A 33 -0.83 11.70 -5.18
C ASN A 33 -0.55 10.32 -4.55
N ARG A 34 -0.29 9.29 -5.38
CA ARG A 34 0.06 7.94 -4.90
C ARG A 34 1.40 7.91 -4.17
N LYS A 35 2.35 8.79 -4.52
CA LYS A 35 3.63 8.91 -3.80
C LYS A 35 3.45 9.54 -2.41
N GLU A 36 2.53 10.48 -2.25
CA GLU A 36 2.23 11.06 -0.93
C GLU A 36 1.58 10.06 0.02
N VAL A 37 0.69 9.18 -0.49
CA VAL A 37 0.11 8.08 0.32
C VAL A 37 1.16 7.07 0.75
N LYS A 38 2.16 6.81 -0.11
CA LYS A 38 3.30 5.91 0.20
C LYS A 38 4.11 6.38 1.42
N THR A 39 4.13 7.68 1.73
CA THR A 39 4.90 8.26 2.84
C THR A 39 4.14 8.24 4.17
N MET A 40 2.86 7.84 4.21
CA MET A 40 2.05 7.94 5.43
C MET A 40 2.20 6.76 6.39
N ILE A 41 2.90 5.68 6.01
CA ILE A 41 3.05 4.49 6.87
C ILE A 41 4.42 4.53 7.52
N GLU A 42 4.46 4.71 8.83
CA GLU A 42 5.68 4.78 9.61
C GLU A 42 5.71 3.69 10.67
N VAL A 43 6.89 3.14 10.94
CA VAL A 43 7.08 2.17 12.02
C VAL A 43 7.43 2.94 13.30
N ALA A 44 6.60 2.79 14.32
CA ALA A 44 6.82 3.48 15.59
C ALA A 44 7.83 2.74 16.46
N ARG A 45 7.62 1.43 16.64
CA ARG A 45 8.40 0.59 17.55
C ARG A 45 8.49 -0.83 17.02
N VAL A 46 9.67 -1.41 17.16
CA VAL A 46 9.94 -2.81 16.84
C VAL A 46 10.47 -3.48 18.11
N TYR A 47 9.81 -4.56 18.51
CA TYR A 47 10.24 -5.42 19.61
C TYR A 47 10.59 -6.79 19.04
N LYS A 48 11.90 -7.05 18.89
CA LYS A 48 12.42 -8.33 18.39
C LYS A 48 12.36 -9.37 19.52
N VAL A 49 11.94 -10.59 19.19
CA VAL A 49 11.82 -11.71 20.12
C VAL A 49 12.86 -12.76 19.72
N GLU A 50 13.89 -12.93 20.55
CA GLU A 50 15.03 -13.84 20.30
C GLU A 50 14.74 -15.32 20.60
N LYS A 51 13.48 -15.76 20.47
CA LYS A 51 13.15 -17.19 20.60
C LYS A 51 13.26 -17.84 19.24
N ASP A 52 14.39 -18.48 18.98
CA ASP A 52 14.73 -19.09 17.69
C ASP A 52 13.69 -20.09 17.17
N GLU A 53 13.09 -20.87 18.07
CA GLU A 53 12.15 -21.94 17.72
C GLU A 53 10.70 -21.48 17.46
N ASN A 54 10.36 -20.22 17.79
CA ASN A 54 8.98 -19.79 17.68
C ASN A 54 8.67 -19.20 16.31
N ALA A 55 7.44 -19.44 15.83
CA ALA A 55 6.96 -18.84 14.59
C ALA A 55 6.89 -17.31 14.68
N LEU A 56 6.86 -16.73 15.88
CA LEU A 56 6.84 -15.29 16.16
C LEU A 56 8.26 -14.75 16.34
N LYS A 57 8.67 -13.85 15.45
CA LYS A 57 10.00 -13.21 15.46
C LYS A 57 9.99 -11.80 16.03
N ALA A 58 8.93 -11.02 15.80
CA ALA A 58 8.85 -9.65 16.32
C ALA A 58 7.42 -9.19 16.54
N PHE A 59 7.27 -8.21 17.42
CA PHE A 59 6.08 -7.36 17.52
C PHE A 59 6.42 -5.98 16.98
N VAL A 60 5.52 -5.45 16.16
CA VAL A 60 5.70 -4.16 15.50
C VAL A 60 4.46 -3.31 15.73
N ASP A 61 4.71 -2.05 16.09
CA ASP A 61 3.67 -1.02 16.18
C ASP A 61 3.84 -0.08 14.98
N ILE A 62 2.75 0.11 14.24
CA ILE A 62 2.73 0.90 13.00
C ILE A 62 1.88 2.14 13.22
N LYS A 63 2.35 3.28 12.73
CA LYS A 63 1.61 4.53 12.64
C LYS A 63 1.17 4.77 11.22
N VAL A 64 -0.07 5.22 11.06
CA VAL A 64 -0.63 5.64 9.78
C VAL A 64 -0.99 7.11 9.87
N ALA A 65 -0.38 7.91 8.99
CA ALA A 65 -0.56 9.34 8.82
C ALA A 65 -0.41 10.16 10.11
N ASP A 66 0.44 9.71 11.05
CA ASP A 66 0.58 10.23 12.42
C ASP A 66 -0.72 10.35 13.24
N ALA A 67 -1.84 9.88 12.70
CA ALA A 67 -3.17 10.03 13.26
C ALA A 67 -3.65 8.73 13.90
N VAL A 68 -3.14 7.58 13.43
CA VAL A 68 -3.60 6.25 13.86
C VAL A 68 -2.42 5.39 14.27
N LEU A 69 -2.45 4.86 15.50
CA LEU A 69 -1.48 3.86 15.98
C LEU A 69 -2.13 2.48 15.98
N ILE A 70 -1.61 1.58 15.15
CA ILE A 70 -2.03 0.19 15.07
C ILE A 70 -1.02 -0.65 15.84
N LYS A 71 -1.47 -1.22 16.95
CA LYS A 71 -0.68 -2.14 17.78
C LYS A 71 -0.94 -3.59 17.39
N GLY A 72 0.03 -4.45 17.68
CA GLY A 72 -0.14 -5.89 17.58
C GLY A 72 0.07 -6.47 16.17
N VAL A 73 0.81 -5.76 15.31
CA VAL A 73 1.35 -6.39 14.10
C VAL A 73 2.46 -7.35 14.53
N ARG A 74 2.41 -8.58 14.02
CA ARG A 74 3.33 -9.65 14.38
C ARG A 74 4.16 -10.03 13.17
N VAL A 75 5.48 -10.03 13.29
CA VAL A 75 6.36 -10.60 12.27
C VAL A 75 6.53 -12.07 12.59
N MET A 76 6.14 -12.92 11.65
CA MET A 76 6.23 -14.37 11.78
C MET A 76 7.11 -14.96 10.69
N ALA A 77 7.76 -16.08 11.01
CA ALA A 77 8.48 -16.89 10.05
C ALA A 77 7.56 -18.02 9.55
N LYS A 78 7.52 -18.21 8.23
CA LYS A 78 6.95 -19.42 7.62
C LYS A 78 7.87 -20.61 7.82
N LYS A 79 7.29 -21.81 7.73
CA LYS A 79 8.05 -23.08 7.68
C LYS A 79 9.05 -23.12 6.52
N ASP A 80 8.74 -22.44 5.42
CA ASP A 80 9.58 -22.35 4.22
C ASP A 80 10.70 -21.28 4.30
N GLY A 81 10.90 -20.66 5.46
CA GLY A 81 11.97 -19.67 5.69
C GLY A 81 11.64 -18.22 5.35
N GLY A 82 10.46 -17.94 4.76
CA GLY A 82 10.02 -16.56 4.48
C GLY A 82 9.48 -15.83 5.70
N LEU A 83 9.83 -14.55 5.90
CA LEU A 83 9.23 -13.70 6.92
C LEU A 83 7.97 -13.01 6.40
N PHE A 84 6.96 -12.87 7.26
CA PHE A 84 5.72 -12.17 6.92
C PHE A 84 5.18 -11.37 8.10
N ALA A 85 4.62 -10.19 7.79
CA ALA A 85 3.84 -9.43 8.75
C ALA A 85 2.40 -9.97 8.80
N ALA A 86 1.99 -10.46 9.95
CA ALA A 86 0.63 -10.82 10.28
C ALA A 86 -0.07 -9.64 10.97
N MET A 87 -1.27 -9.34 10.49
CA MET A 87 -2.13 -8.32 11.06
C MET A 87 -2.56 -8.68 12.49
N PRO A 88 -2.90 -7.68 13.32
CA PRO A 88 -3.50 -7.92 14.63
C PRO A 88 -4.83 -8.64 14.45
N SER A 89 -4.98 -9.81 15.08
CA SER A 89 -6.21 -10.59 15.07
C SER A 89 -6.81 -10.65 16.46
N GLN A 90 -8.13 -10.59 16.54
CA GLN A 90 -8.90 -10.70 17.78
C GLN A 90 -9.75 -11.97 17.75
N LEU A 91 -9.83 -12.65 18.91
CA LEU A 91 -10.70 -13.80 19.10
C LEU A 91 -12.13 -13.31 19.36
N ALA A 92 -13.06 -13.67 18.49
CA ALA A 92 -14.48 -13.41 18.71
C ALA A 92 -15.09 -14.42 19.70
N ALA A 93 -16.26 -14.09 20.24
CA ALA A 93 -17.03 -14.98 21.12
C ALA A 93 -17.33 -16.35 20.48
N ASP A 94 -17.41 -16.42 19.16
CA ASP A 94 -17.61 -17.65 18.38
C ASP A 94 -16.35 -18.54 18.30
N GLY A 95 -15.25 -18.19 18.96
CA GLY A 95 -13.99 -18.93 18.94
C GLY A 95 -13.19 -18.80 17.64
N LYS A 96 -13.62 -17.93 16.71
CA LYS A 96 -12.93 -17.64 15.45
C LYS A 96 -12.06 -16.39 15.59
N TYR A 97 -10.91 -16.40 14.93
CA TYR A 97 -10.03 -15.23 14.83
C TYR A 97 -10.46 -14.36 13.65
N TYR A 98 -10.62 -13.07 13.90
CA TYR A 98 -10.87 -12.07 12.87
C TYR A 98 -9.74 -11.05 12.87
N ASP A 99 -9.29 -10.69 11.67
CA ASP A 99 -8.33 -9.60 11.49
C ASP A 99 -8.99 -8.28 11.87
N THR A 100 -8.35 -7.55 12.78
CA THR A 100 -8.81 -6.24 13.26
C THR A 100 -8.61 -5.19 12.18
N VAL A 101 -7.53 -5.34 11.40
CA VAL A 101 -7.16 -4.41 10.34
C VAL A 101 -7.22 -5.14 9.01
N LYS A 102 -8.00 -4.59 8.08
CA LYS A 102 -8.13 -5.09 6.71
C LYS A 102 -7.72 -3.97 5.75
N PHE A 103 -6.83 -4.30 4.82
CA PHE A 103 -6.51 -3.39 3.72
C PHE A 103 -7.58 -3.46 2.64
N LEU A 104 -7.95 -2.31 2.08
CA LEU A 104 -8.89 -2.24 0.98
C LEU A 104 -8.26 -2.74 -0.33
N THR A 105 -6.96 -2.50 -0.51
CA THR A 105 -6.22 -2.91 -1.70
C THR A 105 -5.08 -3.86 -1.35
N PRO A 106 -4.78 -4.85 -2.21
CA PRO A 106 -3.65 -5.76 -2.01
C PRO A 106 -2.30 -5.06 -2.10
N GLU A 107 -2.22 -3.96 -2.85
CA GLU A 107 -1.01 -3.15 -2.98
C GLU A 107 -0.61 -2.53 -1.64
N ALA A 108 -1.55 -1.93 -0.90
CA ALA A 108 -1.29 -1.35 0.42
C ALA A 108 -0.82 -2.41 1.43
N LYS A 109 -1.33 -3.64 1.30
CA LYS A 109 -0.87 -4.77 2.11
C LYS A 109 0.59 -5.11 1.82
N ASN A 110 0.98 -5.17 0.54
CA ASN A 110 2.36 -5.47 0.14
C ASN A 110 3.31 -4.34 0.59
N GLU A 111 2.91 -3.08 0.40
CA GLU A 111 3.69 -1.92 0.85
C GLU A 111 3.94 -1.96 2.36
N LEU A 112 2.91 -2.23 3.16
CA LEU A 112 3.07 -2.35 4.61
C LEU A 112 3.95 -3.55 4.98
N GLN A 113 3.85 -4.67 4.26
CA GLN A 113 4.75 -5.81 4.47
C GLN A 113 6.21 -5.43 4.22
N GLU A 114 6.50 -4.74 3.12
CA GLU A 114 7.86 -4.27 2.80
C GLU A 114 8.40 -3.33 3.88
N VAL A 115 7.60 -2.35 4.32
CA VAL A 115 7.99 -1.39 5.37
C VAL A 115 8.29 -2.09 6.69
N VAL A 116 7.45 -3.05 7.09
CA VAL A 116 7.64 -3.79 8.34
C VAL A 116 8.87 -4.71 8.28
N LEU A 117 9.11 -5.36 7.15
CA LEU A 117 10.28 -6.21 6.95
C LEU A 117 11.57 -5.38 6.97
N ALA A 118 11.57 -4.24 6.26
CA ALA A 118 12.70 -3.31 6.27
C ALA A 118 13.01 -2.79 7.68
N ALA A 119 11.98 -2.47 8.48
CA ALA A 119 12.17 -2.04 9.87
C ALA A 119 12.62 -3.15 10.82
N TYR A 120 12.37 -4.42 10.47
CA TYR A 120 12.88 -5.57 11.23
C TYR A 120 14.34 -5.87 10.91
N GLU A 121 14.76 -5.70 9.65
CA GLU A 121 16.15 -5.87 9.21
C GLU A 121 17.06 -4.70 9.59
N ALA A 122 16.49 -3.51 9.75
CA ALA A 122 17.16 -2.34 10.34
C ALA A 122 17.53 -2.56 11.82
#